data_AF-A0A9N9ERS5-F1
#
_entry.id   AF-A0A9N9ERS5-F1
#
_cell.length_a   1.000
_cell.length_b   1.000
_cell.length_c   1.000
_cell.angle_alpha   90.00
_cell.angle_beta   90.00
_cell.angle_gamma   90.00
#
_symmetry.space_group_name_H-M   'P 1'
#
loop_
_entity.id
_entity.type
_entity.pdbx_description
1 polymer ?
#
loop_
_entity_poly.entity_id
_entity_poly.type
_entity_poly.pdbx_seq_one_letter_code
_entity_poly.pdbx_strand_id
1 'polypeptide(L)'
;MTSPENLLVCSTAGEVFAINKTDGTRVWNSKLSGVGYGVGALFVFDNKVYVGMNGHLIALNLADGAVIWNNPLSTMWWSEVSVLVTSTNSNSNASSYKPQGSVVLVGSFGKVCGIDPELGGTLWKNELKGAGYELPCLMLDSSAPDAVLVGCGRRLYKINIYNGQAIWKHKLSKAIFAPSCVTMATQQSSLQAAFTYTGFNNNPVAQQHRRHEREKNSGD
;
A
#
# COMPACT_ATOMS: atom_id res chain seq x y z
N MET A 1 -0.45 -8.78 -28.69
CA MET A 1 -0.65 -8.54 -27.24
C MET A 1 0.59 -7.85 -26.72
N THR A 2 0.44 -6.73 -26.00
CA THR A 2 1.55 -6.06 -25.30
C THR A 2 2.02 -6.94 -24.14
N SER A 3 3.32 -7.16 -24.01
CA SER A 3 3.88 -7.90 -22.87
C SER A 3 3.61 -7.15 -21.56
N PRO A 4 3.22 -7.83 -20.46
CA PRO A 4 3.01 -7.19 -19.16
C PRO A 4 4.22 -6.36 -18.69
N GLU A 5 5.43 -6.76 -19.05
CA GLU A 5 6.67 -6.05 -18.71
C GLU A 5 6.82 -4.69 -19.40
N ASN A 6 6.08 -4.46 -20.49
CA ASN A 6 6.06 -3.20 -21.23
C ASN A 6 4.96 -2.25 -20.75
N LEU A 7 4.16 -2.65 -19.76
CA LEU A 7 3.13 -1.79 -19.19
C LEU A 7 3.70 -0.88 -18.10
N LEU A 8 3.30 0.40 -18.15
CA LEU A 8 3.38 1.35 -17.06
C LEU A 8 1.96 1.54 -16.53
N VAL A 9 1.77 1.27 -15.24
CA VAL A 9 0.48 1.47 -14.58
C VAL A 9 0.46 2.80 -13.86
N CYS A 10 -0.56 3.61 -14.10
CA CYS A 10 -0.74 4.94 -13.52
C CYS A 10 -2.12 5.04 -12.88
N SER A 11 -2.24 5.82 -11.80
CA SER A 11 -3.54 6.14 -11.20
C SER A 11 -3.68 7.64 -11.01
N THR A 12 -4.83 8.17 -11.41
CA THR A 12 -5.21 9.56 -11.19
C THR A 12 -6.71 9.71 -11.32
N ALA A 13 -7.28 10.70 -10.63
CA ALA A 13 -8.71 11.07 -10.73
C ALA A 13 -9.71 9.90 -10.56
N GLY A 14 -9.42 8.94 -9.68
CA GLY A 14 -10.30 7.77 -9.46
C GLY A 14 -10.23 6.72 -10.57
N GLU A 15 -9.25 6.82 -11.46
CA GLU A 15 -9.05 5.91 -12.58
C GLU A 15 -7.65 5.29 -12.51
N VAL A 16 -7.52 4.16 -13.21
CA VAL A 16 -6.27 3.42 -13.38
C VAL A 16 -6.06 3.19 -14.87
N PHE A 17 -4.82 3.35 -15.32
CA PHE A 17 -4.44 3.27 -16.71
C PHE A 17 -3.25 2.32 -16.86
N ALA A 18 -3.22 1.53 -17.93
CA ALA A 18 -1.97 0.96 -18.42
C ALA A 18 -1.56 1.63 -19.72
N ILE A 19 -0.31 2.06 -19.75
CA ILE A 19 0.34 2.71 -20.87
C ILE A 19 1.44 1.78 -21.38
N ASN A 20 1.55 1.61 -22.69
CA ASN A 20 2.71 0.96 -23.28
C ASN A 20 3.93 1.89 -23.14
N LYS A 21 4.95 1.44 -22.41
CA LYS A 21 6.18 2.22 -22.16
C LYS A 21 6.98 2.51 -23.42
N THR A 22 6.81 1.73 -24.48
CA THR A 22 7.56 1.88 -25.73
C THR A 22 7.08 3.05 -26.58
N ASP A 23 5.76 3.24 -26.67
CA ASP A 23 5.16 4.22 -27.61
C ASP A 23 4.19 5.21 -26.94
N GLY A 24 3.92 5.07 -25.64
CA GLY A 24 3.01 5.93 -24.88
C GLY A 24 1.52 5.67 -25.13
N THR A 25 1.16 4.64 -25.90
CA THR A 25 -0.24 4.32 -26.19
C THR A 25 -0.95 3.77 -24.95
N ARG A 26 -2.22 4.15 -24.77
CA ARG A 26 -3.05 3.59 -23.71
C ARG A 26 -3.55 2.20 -24.11
N VAL A 27 -3.17 1.20 -23.33
CA VAL A 27 -3.60 -0.20 -23.52
C VAL A 27 -4.99 -0.42 -22.93
N TRP A 28 -5.21 0.03 -21.68
CA TRP A 28 -6.51 -0.01 -21.03
C TRP A 28 -6.69 1.14 -20.04
N ASN A 29 -7.94 1.39 -19.65
CA ASN A 29 -8.35 2.29 -18.57
C ASN A 29 -9.48 1.62 -17.78
N SER A 30 -9.45 1.81 -16.46
CA SER A 30 -10.47 1.34 -15.54
C SER A 30 -10.91 2.46 -14.61
N LYS A 31 -12.18 2.83 -14.70
CA LYS A 31 -12.82 3.75 -13.75
C LYS A 31 -13.27 2.99 -12.50
N LEU A 32 -12.75 3.38 -11.34
CA LEU A 32 -13.05 2.69 -10.09
C LEU A 32 -14.41 3.12 -9.54
N SER A 33 -15.37 2.19 -9.52
CA SER A 33 -16.73 2.46 -9.06
C SER A 33 -16.81 2.49 -7.54
N GLY A 34 -17.51 3.48 -6.99
CA GLY A 34 -17.76 3.61 -5.53
C GLY A 34 -16.60 4.19 -4.72
N VAL A 35 -15.47 4.52 -5.35
CA VAL A 35 -14.24 5.00 -4.68
C VAL A 35 -14.04 6.53 -4.81
N GLY A 36 -14.87 7.18 -5.63
CA GLY A 36 -14.81 8.62 -5.89
C GLY A 36 -13.53 9.06 -6.59
N TYR A 37 -13.21 10.36 -6.48
CA TYR A 37 -12.00 10.92 -7.08
C TYR A 37 -10.83 10.85 -6.09
N GLY A 38 -9.67 10.42 -6.57
CA GLY A 38 -8.48 10.27 -5.75
C GLY A 38 -7.26 9.84 -6.56
N VAL A 39 -6.14 9.66 -5.88
CA VAL A 39 -4.92 9.08 -6.45
C VAL A 39 -4.64 7.79 -5.69
N GLY A 40 -4.51 6.68 -6.41
CA GLY A 40 -4.37 5.36 -5.81
C GLY A 40 -2.90 5.03 -5.56
N ALA A 41 -2.61 4.44 -4.42
CA ALA A 41 -1.34 3.74 -4.22
C ALA A 41 -1.37 2.45 -5.03
N LEU A 42 -0.43 2.31 -5.96
CA LEU A 42 -0.35 1.19 -6.90
C LEU A 42 0.69 0.16 -6.46
N PHE A 43 0.36 -1.12 -6.66
CA PHE A 43 1.33 -2.20 -6.56
C PHE A 43 1.02 -3.25 -7.63
N VAL A 44 2.01 -3.66 -8.43
CA VAL A 44 1.84 -4.71 -9.45
C VAL A 44 2.52 -5.97 -8.97
N PHE A 45 1.79 -7.07 -8.88
CA PHE A 45 2.32 -8.38 -8.48
C PHE A 45 1.44 -9.50 -9.04
N ASP A 46 2.09 -10.54 -9.57
CA ASP A 46 1.45 -11.77 -10.05
C ASP A 46 0.25 -11.54 -10.99
N ASN A 47 0.48 -10.79 -12.08
CA ASN A 47 -0.53 -10.40 -13.08
C ASN A 47 -1.73 -9.60 -12.53
N LYS A 48 -1.61 -9.05 -11.32
CA LYS A 48 -2.61 -8.17 -10.70
C LYS A 48 -2.05 -6.78 -10.47
N VAL A 49 -2.93 -5.79 -10.56
CA VAL A 49 -2.70 -4.41 -10.11
C VAL A 49 -3.52 -4.20 -8.85
N TYR A 50 -2.87 -3.95 -7.72
CA TYR A 50 -3.52 -3.55 -6.48
C TYR A 50 -3.57 -2.02 -6.40
N VAL A 51 -4.74 -1.50 -6.07
CA VAL A 51 -4.99 -0.05 -5.97
C VAL A 51 -5.64 0.25 -4.63
N GLY A 52 -4.87 0.90 -3.75
CA GLY A 52 -5.38 1.44 -2.50
C GLY A 52 -5.86 2.88 -2.69
N MET A 53 -7.14 3.15 -2.47
CA MET A 53 -7.70 4.50 -2.64
C MET A 53 -8.94 4.69 -1.77
N ASN A 54 -9.04 5.80 -1.05
CA ASN A 54 -10.24 6.25 -0.32
C ASN A 54 -10.94 5.15 0.51
N GLY A 55 -10.18 4.36 1.26
CA GLY A 55 -10.74 3.26 2.08
C GLY A 55 -11.08 1.99 1.31
N HIS A 56 -10.62 1.86 0.07
CA HIS A 56 -10.75 0.65 -0.72
C HIS A 56 -9.39 0.07 -1.07
N LEU A 57 -9.34 -1.27 -1.14
CA LEU A 57 -8.32 -1.99 -1.88
C LEU A 57 -9.00 -2.72 -3.03
N ILE A 58 -8.53 -2.49 -4.25
CA ILE A 58 -9.09 -3.10 -5.45
C ILE A 58 -7.97 -3.85 -6.18
N ALA A 59 -8.26 -5.07 -6.63
CA ALA A 59 -7.40 -5.78 -7.56
C ALA A 59 -7.98 -5.73 -8.96
N LEU A 60 -7.15 -5.34 -9.92
CA LEU A 60 -7.43 -5.39 -11.34
C LEU A 60 -6.53 -6.44 -12.01
N ASN A 61 -7.00 -7.04 -13.09
CA ASN A 61 -6.16 -7.84 -13.97
C ASN A 61 -5.20 -6.91 -14.73
N LEU A 62 -3.90 -7.22 -14.71
CA LEU A 62 -2.87 -6.40 -15.36
C LEU A 62 -3.00 -6.36 -16.89
N ALA A 63 -3.54 -7.41 -17.50
CA ALA A 63 -3.62 -7.54 -18.95
C ALA A 63 -4.70 -6.64 -19.58
N ASP A 64 -5.84 -6.44 -18.90
CA ASP A 64 -7.01 -5.78 -19.46
C ASP A 64 -7.66 -4.72 -18.54
N GLY A 65 -7.19 -4.60 -17.29
CA GLY A 65 -7.73 -3.67 -16.30
C GLY A 65 -9.05 -4.12 -15.67
N ALA A 66 -9.56 -5.32 -15.96
CA ALA A 66 -10.81 -5.81 -15.41
C ALA A 66 -10.72 -5.95 -13.88
N VAL A 67 -11.78 -5.53 -13.17
CA VAL A 67 -11.84 -5.69 -11.71
C VAL A 67 -11.95 -7.18 -11.37
N ILE A 68 -11.01 -7.68 -10.58
CA ILE A 68 -11.03 -9.04 -10.04
C ILE A 68 -11.86 -9.05 -8.75
N TRP A 69 -11.53 -8.15 -7.82
CA TRP A 69 -12.24 -7.97 -6.56
C TRP A 69 -12.10 -6.55 -6.02
N ASN A 70 -13.00 -6.18 -5.11
CA ASN A 70 -12.99 -4.92 -4.38
C ASN A 70 -13.25 -5.19 -2.89
N ASN A 71 -12.28 -4.86 -2.04
CA ASN A 71 -12.43 -4.90 -0.59
C ASN A 71 -12.74 -3.47 -0.09
N PRO A 72 -13.97 -3.21 0.39
CA PRO A 72 -14.26 -2.02 1.17
C PRO A 72 -13.58 -2.21 2.52
N LEU A 73 -12.48 -1.50 2.78
CA LEU A 73 -11.72 -1.58 4.02
C LEU A 73 -12.54 -0.95 5.15
N SER A 74 -13.62 -1.62 5.56
CA SER A 74 -14.79 -1.07 6.25
C SER A 74 -14.49 -0.37 7.58
N THR A 75 -13.31 -0.61 8.13
CA THR A 75 -12.82 -0.02 9.38
C THR A 75 -11.84 1.14 9.17
N MET A 76 -11.49 1.48 7.93
CA MET A 76 -10.46 2.47 7.56
C MET A 76 -11.02 3.79 7.03
N TRP A 77 -12.35 3.90 6.90
CA TRP A 77 -13.05 5.11 6.44
C TRP A 77 -12.57 5.59 5.07
N TRP A 78 -13.10 6.72 4.60
CA TRP A 78 -12.69 7.35 3.34
C TRP A 78 -11.33 8.04 3.50
N SER A 79 -10.26 7.25 3.62
CA SER A 79 -8.91 7.73 3.88
C SER A 79 -7.92 7.19 2.85
N GLU A 80 -6.75 7.82 2.77
CA GLU A 80 -5.62 7.36 1.99
C GLU A 80 -5.21 5.94 2.40
N VAL A 81 -4.63 5.23 1.45
CA VAL A 81 -4.27 3.82 1.62
C VAL A 81 -2.84 3.63 1.15
N SER A 82 -2.02 2.96 1.95
CA SER A 82 -0.71 2.47 1.58
C SER A 82 -0.81 0.98 1.28
N VAL A 83 -0.12 0.53 0.22
CA VAL A 83 -0.17 -0.85 -0.27
C VAL A 83 1.25 -1.39 -0.42
N LEU A 84 1.42 -2.65 -0.05
CA LEU A 84 2.65 -3.41 -0.16
C LEU A 84 2.28 -4.89 -0.32
N VAL A 85 2.94 -5.63 -1.21
CA VAL A 85 2.73 -7.09 -1.32
C VAL A 85 4.01 -7.79 -0.92
N THR A 86 3.88 -8.84 -0.11
CA THR A 86 4.98 -9.74 0.25
C THR A 86 4.65 -11.15 -0.23
N SER A 87 5.65 -11.86 -0.74
CA SER A 87 5.59 -13.28 -1.08
C SER A 87 6.57 -14.03 -0.20
N THR A 88 6.13 -15.13 0.40
CA THR A 88 6.98 -15.95 1.26
C THR A 88 7.47 -17.15 0.47
N ASN A 89 8.78 -17.20 0.18
CA ASN A 89 9.39 -18.34 -0.50
C ASN A 89 9.43 -19.56 0.44
N SER A 90 9.01 -20.71 -0.07
CA SER A 90 8.88 -22.00 0.61
C SER A 90 10.20 -22.69 1.01
N ASN A 91 11.35 -22.03 0.94
CA ASN A 91 12.65 -22.71 1.13
C ASN A 91 13.09 -22.87 2.59
N SER A 92 12.21 -22.70 3.57
CA SER A 92 12.52 -23.11 4.95
C SER A 92 11.75 -24.39 5.31
N ASN A 93 12.47 -25.48 5.56
CA ASN A 93 12.01 -26.75 6.13
C ASN A 93 11.44 -26.61 7.57
N ALA A 94 10.74 -25.51 7.86
CA ALA A 94 10.23 -25.17 9.19
C ALA A 94 8.72 -25.48 9.26
N SER A 95 8.44 -26.65 9.82
CA SER A 95 7.23 -27.08 10.55
C SER A 95 5.96 -26.22 10.39
N SER A 96 4.99 -26.77 9.66
CA SER A 96 3.57 -26.88 10.03
C SER A 96 2.93 -25.71 10.82
N TYR A 97 2.86 -24.50 10.27
CA TYR A 97 1.73 -23.55 10.45
C TYR A 97 1.86 -22.22 9.68
N LYS A 98 2.81 -22.06 8.76
CA LYS A 98 2.91 -20.82 7.97
C LYS A 98 1.94 -20.89 6.79
N PRO A 99 1.00 -19.94 6.63
CA PRO A 99 0.25 -19.78 5.40
C PRO A 99 1.24 -19.71 4.23
N GLN A 100 1.20 -20.71 3.36
CA GLN A 100 1.87 -20.66 2.07
C GLN A 100 1.17 -19.56 1.26
N GLY A 101 1.92 -18.60 0.73
CA GLY A 101 1.38 -17.63 -0.21
C GLY A 101 1.77 -16.19 0.06
N SER A 102 1.32 -15.34 -0.86
CA SER A 102 1.51 -13.90 -0.81
C SER A 102 0.46 -13.26 0.08
N VAL A 103 0.79 -12.12 0.69
CA VAL A 103 -0.14 -11.29 1.47
C VAL A 103 -0.07 -9.87 0.98
N VAL A 104 -1.22 -9.25 0.72
CA VAL A 104 -1.31 -7.82 0.46
C VAL A 104 -1.45 -7.10 1.80
N LEU A 105 -0.43 -6.33 2.16
CA LEU A 105 -0.40 -5.50 3.35
C LEU A 105 -0.96 -4.13 3.02
N VAL A 106 -1.95 -3.70 3.81
CA VAL A 106 -2.61 -2.41 3.64
C VAL A 106 -2.55 -1.59 4.91
N GLY A 107 -2.11 -0.34 4.81
CA GLY A 107 -2.16 0.64 5.88
C GLY A 107 -3.15 1.75 5.58
N SER A 108 -4.03 2.08 6.52
CA SER A 108 -4.91 3.25 6.44
C SER A 108 -5.48 3.58 7.82
N PHE A 109 -5.73 4.87 8.08
CA PHE A 109 -6.42 5.35 9.28
C PHE A 109 -5.89 4.78 10.62
N GLY A 110 -4.57 4.73 10.78
CA GLY A 110 -3.92 4.16 11.96
C GLY A 110 -4.05 2.64 12.10
N LYS A 111 -4.40 1.92 11.04
CA LYS A 111 -4.62 0.47 11.04
C LYS A 111 -3.79 -0.20 9.96
N VAL A 112 -3.39 -1.44 10.19
CA VAL A 112 -2.78 -2.30 9.16
C VAL A 112 -3.58 -3.59 9.05
N CYS A 113 -3.79 -4.07 7.83
CA CYS A 113 -4.45 -5.33 7.55
C CYS A 113 -3.59 -6.19 6.61
N GLY A 114 -3.72 -7.51 6.76
CA GLY A 114 -3.32 -8.48 5.74
C GLY A 114 -4.54 -8.89 4.95
N ILE A 115 -4.44 -8.85 3.63
CA ILE A 115 -5.49 -9.20 2.68
C ILE A 115 -5.02 -10.38 1.83
N ASP A 116 -5.93 -11.32 1.59
CA ASP A 116 -5.76 -12.42 0.66
C ASP A 116 -5.65 -11.87 -0.78
N PRO A 117 -4.54 -12.11 -1.50
CA PRO A 117 -4.34 -11.59 -2.85
C PRO A 117 -5.31 -12.19 -3.89
N GLU A 118 -5.80 -13.40 -3.68
CA GLU A 118 -6.66 -14.11 -4.63
C GLU A 118 -8.12 -13.75 -4.42
N LEU A 119 -8.58 -13.77 -3.18
CA LEU A 119 -9.99 -13.56 -2.83
C LEU A 119 -10.31 -12.13 -2.41
N GLY A 120 -9.30 -11.32 -2.08
CA GLY A 120 -9.49 -9.98 -1.55
C GLY A 120 -10.03 -9.96 -0.11
N GLY A 121 -10.17 -11.10 0.55
CA GLY A 121 -10.66 -11.22 1.93
C GLY A 121 -9.65 -10.73 2.96
N THR A 122 -10.11 -10.08 4.03
CA THR A 122 -9.23 -9.68 5.13
C THR A 122 -8.82 -10.89 5.97
N LEU A 123 -7.51 -11.17 6.05
CA LEU A 123 -6.93 -12.24 6.84
C LEU A 123 -6.78 -11.85 8.31
N TRP A 124 -6.30 -10.63 8.57
CA TRP A 124 -6.10 -10.09 9.91
C TRP A 124 -6.11 -8.57 9.92
N LYS A 125 -6.32 -7.97 11.10
CA LYS A 125 -6.31 -6.53 11.33
C LYS A 125 -5.51 -6.17 12.58
N ASN A 126 -4.82 -5.03 12.56
CA ASN A 126 -4.12 -4.44 13.70
C ASN A 126 -4.40 -2.94 13.78
N GLU A 127 -4.83 -2.45 14.94
CA GLU A 127 -5.21 -1.04 15.16
C GLU A 127 -4.05 -0.10 15.51
N LEU A 128 -2.80 -0.55 15.35
CA LEU A 128 -1.57 0.19 15.69
C LEU A 128 -1.73 1.04 16.96
N LYS A 129 -2.11 0.39 18.07
CA LYS A 129 -2.58 1.08 19.28
C LYS A 129 -1.71 2.29 19.64
N GLY A 130 -2.32 3.48 19.59
CA GLY A 130 -1.71 4.78 19.91
C GLY A 130 -0.93 5.45 18.77
N ALA A 131 -1.08 4.99 17.53
CA ALA A 131 -0.62 5.68 16.32
C ALA A 131 -1.48 6.90 15.95
N GLY A 132 -2.75 6.93 16.40
CA GLY A 132 -3.73 7.92 15.93
C GLY A 132 -4.44 7.43 14.68
N TYR A 133 -4.80 8.35 13.78
CA TYR A 133 -5.56 8.07 12.55
C TYR A 133 -4.77 8.35 11.27
N GLU A 134 -3.46 8.47 11.39
CA GLU A 134 -2.54 8.82 10.30
C GLU A 134 -2.40 7.66 9.30
N LEU A 135 -1.90 7.98 8.10
CA LEU A 135 -1.54 6.95 7.12
C LEU A 135 -0.29 6.17 7.58
N PRO A 136 -0.37 4.83 7.72
CA PRO A 136 0.80 4.03 8.00
C PRO A 136 1.75 3.92 6.80
N CYS A 137 3.03 4.17 7.04
CA CYS A 137 4.13 3.89 6.12
C CYS A 137 4.60 2.43 6.33
N LEU A 138 4.63 1.65 5.25
CA LEU A 138 4.96 0.21 5.29
C LEU A 138 6.32 -0.04 4.66
N MET A 139 7.11 -0.93 5.27
CA MET A 139 8.41 -1.36 4.73
C MET A 139 8.65 -2.84 5.06
N LEU A 140 9.05 -3.63 4.06
CA LEU A 140 9.56 -4.98 4.30
C LEU A 140 11.03 -4.92 4.67
N ASP A 141 11.42 -5.79 5.60
CA ASP A 141 12.81 -6.07 5.89
C ASP A 141 13.15 -7.44 5.29
N SER A 142 14.00 -7.46 4.26
CA SER A 142 14.39 -8.71 3.61
C SER A 142 15.14 -9.67 4.54
N SER A 143 15.70 -9.17 5.66
CA SER A 143 16.32 -10.01 6.69
C SER A 143 15.31 -10.65 7.64
N ALA A 144 14.06 -10.16 7.65
CA ALA A 144 12.96 -10.66 8.48
C ALA A 144 11.69 -10.84 7.63
N PRO A 145 11.62 -11.86 6.77
CA PRO A 145 10.55 -12.03 5.78
C PRO A 145 9.18 -12.36 6.40
N ASP A 146 9.13 -12.61 7.71
CA ASP A 146 7.92 -12.91 8.48
C ASP A 146 7.30 -11.66 9.14
N ALA A 147 7.86 -10.47 8.91
CA ALA A 147 7.41 -9.25 9.54
C ALA A 147 7.46 -8.03 8.61
N VAL A 148 6.56 -7.08 8.86
CA VAL A 148 6.53 -5.75 8.25
C VAL A 148 6.86 -4.69 9.30
N LEU A 149 7.70 -3.73 8.92
CA LEU A 149 7.94 -2.52 9.69
C LEU A 149 6.92 -1.47 9.31
N VAL A 150 6.31 -0.85 10.33
CA VAL A 150 5.23 0.11 10.16
C VAL A 150 5.55 1.38 10.93
N GLY A 151 5.62 2.50 10.24
CA GLY A 151 5.70 3.83 10.84
C GLY A 151 4.35 4.51 10.76
N CYS A 152 3.80 4.97 11.88
CA CYS A 152 2.52 5.66 11.88
C CYS A 152 2.43 6.63 13.06
N GLY A 153 2.03 7.87 12.81
CA GLY A 153 1.99 8.87 13.87
C GLY A 153 3.39 9.24 14.34
N ARG A 154 3.67 8.92 15.61
CA ARG A 154 4.98 9.09 16.27
C ARG A 154 5.53 7.76 16.78
N ARG A 155 5.14 6.66 16.14
CA ARG A 155 5.44 5.30 16.59
C ARG A 155 5.92 4.42 15.46
N LEU A 156 6.76 3.48 15.84
CA LEU A 156 7.16 2.34 15.02
C LEU A 156 6.53 1.08 15.56
N TYR A 157 6.23 0.16 14.66
CA TYR A 157 5.76 -1.18 14.96
C TYR A 157 6.50 -2.18 14.08
N LYS A 158 6.72 -3.38 14.61
CA LYS A 158 7.03 -4.56 13.81
C LYS A 158 5.87 -5.53 13.95
N ILE A 159 5.20 -5.84 12.85
CA ILE A 159 3.99 -6.66 12.82
C ILE A 159 4.31 -7.97 12.11
N ASN A 160 3.92 -9.10 12.70
CA ASN A 160 4.00 -10.41 12.06
C ASN A 160 2.99 -10.48 10.90
N ILE A 161 3.45 -10.83 9.70
CA ILE A 161 2.61 -10.78 8.49
C ILE A 161 1.56 -11.89 8.40
N TYR A 162 1.67 -12.95 9.21
CA TYR A 162 0.76 -14.09 9.15
C TYR A 162 -0.46 -13.93 10.04
N ASN A 163 -0.29 -13.29 11.21
CA ASN A 163 -1.36 -13.14 12.20
C ASN A 163 -1.66 -11.69 12.60
N GLY A 164 -0.91 -10.72 12.06
CA GLY A 164 -1.10 -9.30 12.35
C GLY A 164 -0.69 -8.89 13.77
N GLN A 165 -0.06 -9.74 14.57
CA GLN A 165 0.32 -9.40 15.93
C GLN A 165 1.57 -8.52 15.95
N ALA A 166 1.60 -7.54 16.86
CA ALA A 166 2.78 -6.72 17.06
C ALA A 166 3.86 -7.52 17.78
N ILE A 167 5.01 -7.70 17.12
CA ILE A 167 6.23 -8.26 17.69
C ILE A 167 6.82 -7.23 18.67
N TRP A 168 6.93 -5.99 18.23
CA TRP A 168 7.30 -4.87 19.09
C TRP A 168 6.66 -3.56 18.63
N LYS A 169 6.64 -2.57 19.54
CA LYS A 169 6.27 -1.19 19.24
C LYS A 169 7.16 -0.20 20.00
N HIS A 170 7.42 0.96 19.41
CA HIS A 170 8.26 1.99 20.01
C HIS A 170 7.68 3.40 19.77
N LYS A 171 7.76 4.28 20.78
CA LYS A 171 7.37 5.69 20.64
C LYS A 171 8.60 6.53 20.32
N LEU A 172 8.62 7.14 19.14
CA LEU A 172 9.74 7.94 18.65
C LEU A 172 9.80 9.33 19.27
N SER A 173 8.65 10.01 19.38
CA SER A 173 8.62 11.41 19.82
C SER A 173 7.49 11.68 20.82
N LYS A 174 7.79 12.55 21.78
CA LYS A 174 6.80 13.13 22.71
C LYS A 174 6.22 14.45 22.19
N ALA A 175 6.78 15.05 21.13
CA ALA A 175 6.36 16.34 20.60
C ALA A 175 4.88 16.34 20.22
N ILE A 176 4.11 17.31 20.72
CA ILE A 176 2.64 17.38 20.58
C ILE A 176 2.24 18.19 19.34
N PHE A 177 2.99 19.24 19.00
CA PHE A 177 2.67 20.20 17.94
C PHE A 177 3.50 20.01 16.65
N ALA A 178 3.92 18.78 16.35
CA ALA A 178 4.73 18.48 15.17
C ALA A 178 3.99 17.51 14.23
N PRO A 179 4.28 17.53 12.92
CA PRO A 179 3.73 16.56 11.96
C PRO A 179 3.91 15.12 12.45
N SER A 180 2.84 14.35 12.40
CA SER A 180 2.73 12.96 12.88
C SER A 180 2.96 11.95 11.76
N CYS A 181 3.93 12.19 10.88
CA CYS A 181 4.32 11.25 9.84
C CYS A 181 5.66 10.57 10.17
N VAL A 182 5.83 9.33 9.71
CA VAL A 182 7.07 8.57 9.87
C VAL A 182 7.55 8.14 8.50
N THR A 183 8.77 8.54 8.14
CA THR A 183 9.52 7.97 7.02
C THR A 183 10.51 6.95 7.56
N MET A 184 10.78 5.92 6.77
CA MET A 184 11.68 4.82 7.16
C MET A 184 12.56 4.45 5.98
N ALA A 185 13.80 4.08 6.27
CA ALA A 185 14.73 3.52 5.31
C ALA A 185 15.69 2.57 6.03
N THR A 186 16.05 1.49 5.35
CA THR A 186 17.23 0.68 5.67
C THR A 186 18.26 0.86 4.57
N GLN A 187 19.49 0.41 4.82
CA GLN A 187 20.51 0.34 3.78
C GLN A 187 20.01 -0.52 2.60
N GLN A 188 19.39 -1.67 2.90
CA GLN A 188 18.91 -2.58 1.87
C GLN A 188 17.72 -2.02 1.07
N SER A 189 16.75 -1.37 1.72
CA SER A 189 15.62 -0.77 1.02
C SER A 189 16.07 0.37 0.10
N SER A 190 17.05 1.16 0.56
CA SER A 190 17.63 2.25 -0.22
C SER A 190 18.43 1.74 -1.42
N LEU A 191 19.22 0.67 -1.22
CA LEU A 191 19.93 0.00 -2.31
C LEU A 191 18.97 -0.57 -3.35
N GLN A 192 17.92 -1.26 -2.92
CA GLN A 192 16.91 -1.80 -3.84
C GLN A 192 16.28 -0.68 -4.67
N ALA A 193 15.84 0.41 -4.04
CA ALA A 193 15.26 1.56 -4.74
C ALA A 193 16.23 2.20 -5.75
N ALA A 194 17.51 2.32 -5.39
CA ALA A 194 18.55 2.82 -6.28
C ALA A 194 18.79 1.91 -7.50
N PHE A 195 18.78 0.59 -7.31
CA PHE A 195 18.95 -0.38 -8.40
C PHE A 195 17.70 -0.55 -9.27
N THR A 196 16.50 -0.35 -8.72
CA THR A 196 15.24 -0.45 -9.48
C THR A 196 14.86 0.83 -10.22
N TYR A 197 15.70 1.88 -10.17
CA TYR A 197 15.43 3.20 -10.77
C TYR A 197 14.10 3.82 -10.31
N THR A 198 13.64 3.49 -9.09
CA THR A 198 12.39 4.01 -8.54
C THR A 198 12.68 4.84 -7.30
N GLY A 199 12.21 6.09 -7.26
CA GLY A 199 12.06 6.81 -5.99
C GLY A 199 10.88 6.22 -5.23
N PHE A 200 11.11 5.20 -4.38
CA PHE A 200 10.05 4.51 -3.64
C PHE A 200 9.23 5.51 -2.82
N ASN A 201 8.00 5.80 -3.26
CA ASN A 201 7.05 6.58 -2.47
C ASN A 201 5.62 6.07 -2.70
N ASN A 202 5.19 5.10 -1.89
CA ASN A 202 3.80 4.63 -1.86
C ASN A 202 2.90 5.55 -1.02
N ASN A 203 3.32 6.80 -0.76
CA ASN A 203 2.60 7.72 0.10
C ASN A 203 1.85 8.80 -0.73
N PRO A 204 0.55 8.64 -1.02
CA PRO A 204 -0.24 9.64 -1.76
C PRO A 204 -0.47 10.94 -0.97
N VAL A 205 -0.10 11.01 0.32
CA VAL A 205 -0.40 12.13 1.24
C VAL A 205 0.15 13.48 0.77
N ALA A 206 1.28 13.51 0.05
CA ALA A 206 1.87 14.77 -0.42
C ALA A 206 1.00 15.54 -1.44
N GLN A 207 0.01 14.87 -2.04
CA GLN A 207 -0.87 15.46 -3.05
C GLN A 207 -2.23 15.91 -2.48
N GLN A 208 -2.82 15.19 -1.52
CA GLN A 208 -4.14 15.56 -0.97
C GLN A 208 -4.08 16.78 -0.03
N HIS A 209 -3.07 16.89 0.84
CA HIS A 209 -2.93 18.06 1.72
C HIS A 209 -2.81 19.38 0.94
N ARG A 210 -2.04 19.40 -0.17
CA ARG A 210 -1.93 20.59 -1.03
C ARG A 210 -3.25 21.00 -1.67
N ARG A 211 -4.18 20.06 -1.87
CA ARG A 211 -5.47 20.35 -2.51
C ARG A 211 -6.44 21.01 -1.50
N HIS A 212 -6.52 20.48 -0.28
CA HIS A 212 -7.29 21.12 0.81
C HIS A 212 -6.77 22.53 1.15
N GLU A 213 -5.45 22.76 1.09
CA GLU A 213 -4.88 24.11 1.27
C GLU A 213 -5.18 25.05 0.10
N ARG A 214 -5.15 24.55 -1.14
CA ARG A 214 -5.47 25.36 -2.33
C ARG A 214 -6.96 25.72 -2.42
N GLU A 215 -7.85 24.80 -2.06
CA GLU A 215 -9.30 25.03 -2.05
C GLU A 215 -9.71 26.01 -0.93
N LYS A 216 -8.98 26.03 0.19
CA LYS A 216 -9.16 27.05 1.24
C LYS A 216 -8.65 28.43 0.82
N ASN A 217 -7.61 28.50 -0.01
CA ASN A 217 -6.99 29.76 -0.44
C ASN A 217 -7.56 30.33 -1.76
N SER A 218 -8.44 29.60 -2.46
CA SER A 218 -9.12 30.07 -3.67
C SER A 218 -10.53 30.63 -3.39
N GLY A 219 -10.86 30.82 -2.11
CA GLY A 219 -12.17 31.29 -1.64
C GLY A 219 -12.19 32.75 -1.18
N ASP A 220 -11.28 33.59 -1.67
CA ASP A 220 -11.26 35.05 -1.47
C ASP A 220 -11.33 35.78 -2.83
#